data_AF-A0A3S4HYZ2-F1
#
_entry.id   AF-A0A3S4HYZ2-F1
#
_cell.length_a   1.000
_cell.length_b   1.000
_cell.length_c   1.000
_cell.angle_alpha   90.00
_cell.angle_beta   90.00
_cell.angle_gamma   90.00
#
_symmetry.space_group_name_H-M   'P 1'
#
loop_
_entity.id
_entity.type
_entity.pdbx_description
1 polymer ?
#
loop_
_entity_poly.entity_id
_entity_poly.type
_entity_poly.pdbx_seq_one_letter_code
_entity_poly.pdbx_strand_id
1 'polypeptide(L)' 'MGARYGHTMIEFDAKLSKDGEIFLLHDDNLERTSNGWGVAGELNWQDLLRVDAGGWFSGRI' A
#
# COMPACT_ATOMS: atom_id res chain seq x y z
N MET A 1 15.10 -0.26 -3.32
CA MET A 1 16.13 -0.40 -4.38
C MET A 1 16.69 0.96 -4.85
N GLY A 2 15.89 2.04 -4.95
CA GLY A 2 16.36 3.36 -5.43
C GLY A 2 17.57 3.95 -4.70
N ALA A 3 17.62 3.84 -3.36
CA ALA A 3 18.76 4.32 -2.56
C ALA A 3 20.08 3.60 -2.91
N ARG A 4 20.05 2.33 -3.32
CA ARG A 4 21.25 1.58 -3.71
C ARG A 4 21.81 2.01 -5.08
N TYR A 5 21.01 2.73 -5.88
CA TYR A 5 21.40 3.27 -7.18
C TYR A 5 21.71 4.78 -7.11
N GLY A 6 21.94 5.34 -5.91
CA GLY A 6 22.35 6.74 -5.73
C GLY A 6 21.27 7.78 -6.02
N HIS A 7 20.01 7.38 -6.12
CA HIS A 7 18.91 8.33 -6.31
C HIS A 7 18.66 9.11 -5.01
N THR A 8 18.50 10.42 -5.12
CA THR A 8 18.34 11.34 -3.96
C THR A 8 16.89 11.74 -3.71
N MET A 9 15.96 11.34 -4.58
CA MET A 9 14.54 11.62 -4.47
C MET A 9 13.74 10.34 -4.76
N ILE A 10 12.67 10.16 -3.99
CA ILE A 10 11.66 9.13 -4.21
C ILE A 10 10.29 9.80 -4.28
N GLU A 11 9.41 9.22 -5.08
CA GLU A 11 8.01 9.61 -5.21
C GLU A 11 7.15 8.46 -4.66
N PHE A 12 6.05 8.81 -4.02
CA PHE A 12 5.08 7.86 -3.48
C PHE A 12 3.71 8.53 -3.31
N ASP A 13 2.65 7.75 -3.54
CA ASP A 13 1.28 8.20 -3.33
C ASP A 13 0.81 7.89 -1.90
N ALA A 14 0.44 8.94 -1.15
CA ALA A 14 -0.11 8.81 0.18
C ALA A 14 -1.65 8.91 0.17
N LYS A 15 -2.31 8.12 1.01
CA LYS A 15 -3.76 8.08 1.21
C LYS A 15 -4.13 8.01 2.68
N LEU A 16 -5.39 8.30 2.98
CA LEU A 16 -5.98 8.22 4.31
C LEU A 16 -6.92 7.01 4.41
N SER A 17 -6.81 6.30 5.52
CA SER A 17 -7.77 5.28 5.94
C SER A 17 -9.03 5.93 6.52
N LYS A 18 -10.06 5.11 6.78
CA LYS A 18 -11.33 5.58 7.33
C LYS A 18 -11.19 6.27 8.70
N ASP A 19 -10.25 5.80 9.51
CA ASP A 19 -9.92 6.32 10.84
C ASP A 19 -8.80 7.38 10.80
N GLY A 20 -8.34 7.77 9.61
CA GLY A 20 -7.46 8.92 9.40
C GLY A 20 -5.96 8.60 9.49
N GLU A 21 -5.58 7.32 9.55
CA GLU A 21 -4.18 6.90 9.44
C GLU A 21 -3.67 7.03 8.00
N ILE A 22 -2.44 7.50 7.84
CA ILE A 22 -1.81 7.71 6.54
C ILE A 22 -1.10 6.43 6.09
N PHE A 23 -1.36 5.99 4.86
CA PHE A 23 -0.69 4.84 4.24
C PHE A 23 -0.33 5.12 2.78
N LEU A 24 0.52 4.27 2.18
CA LEU A 24 0.99 4.44 0.80
C LEU A 24 0.28 3.45 -0.13
N LEU A 25 -0.48 3.96 -1.10
CA LEU A 25 -1.17 3.16 -2.11
C LEU A 25 -1.53 4.04 -3.33
N HIS A 26 -1.00 3.69 -4.50
CA HIS A 26 -1.29 4.40 -5.75
C HIS A 26 -2.77 4.27 -6.17
N ASP A 27 -3.35 3.08 -6.04
CA ASP A 27 -4.73 2.81 -6.49
C ASP A 27 -5.77 3.10 -5.41
N ASP A 28 -7.00 3.45 -5.79
CA ASP A 28 -8.09 3.64 -4.83
C ASP A 28 -8.62 2.31 -4.26
N ASN A 29 -8.47 1.23 -5.04
CA ASN A 29 -8.92 -0.09 -4.64
C ASN A 29 -7.76 -1.07 -4.45
N LEU A 30 -7.99 -2.08 -3.61
CA LEU A 30 -6.97 -3.02 -3.16
C LEU A 30 -6.72 -4.21 -4.11
N GLU A 31 -7.55 -4.42 -5.13
CA GLU A 31 -7.56 -5.70 -5.88
C GLU A 31 -6.34 -5.88 -6.80
N ARG A 32 -5.71 -4.79 -7.27
CA ARG A 32 -4.57 -4.89 -8.20
C ARG A 32 -3.26 -5.24 -7.51
N THR A 33 -3.08 -4.81 -6.26
CA THR A 33 -1.77 -4.83 -5.57
C THR A 33 -1.82 -5.50 -4.20
N SER A 34 -2.88 -6.26 -3.90
CA SER A 34 -2.99 -7.00 -2.66
C SER A 34 -3.96 -8.18 -2.74
N ASN A 35 -4.11 -8.92 -1.64
CA ASN A 35 -5.15 -9.94 -1.45
C ASN A 35 -6.48 -9.39 -0.88
N GLY A 36 -6.61 -8.06 -0.74
CA GLY A 36 -7.82 -7.39 -0.27
C GLY A 36 -8.79 -7.01 -1.39
N TRP A 37 -10.02 -6.67 -1.01
CA TRP A 37 -11.10 -6.24 -1.92
C TRP A 37 -11.73 -4.96 -1.37
N GLY A 38 -12.16 -4.05 -2.25
CA GLY A 38 -12.81 -2.79 -1.88
C GLY A 38 -11.89 -1.56 -1.85
N VAL A 39 -12.49 -0.42 -1.51
CA VAL A 39 -11.83 0.90 -1.48
C VAL A 39 -11.00 1.03 -0.21
N ALA A 40 -9.69 1.23 -0.34
CA ALA A 40 -8.77 1.24 0.81
C ALA A 40 -9.09 2.36 1.82
N GLY A 41 -9.60 3.51 1.35
CA GLY A 41 -10.00 4.64 2.19
C GLY A 41 -11.27 4.42 3.01
N GLU A 42 -12.03 3.34 2.76
CA GLU A 42 -13.24 2.99 3.52
C GLU A 42 -12.97 1.94 4.61
N LEU A 43 -11.75 1.44 4.70
CA LEU A 43 -11.33 0.47 5.73
C LEU A 43 -10.63 1.20 6.87
N ASN A 44 -10.79 0.68 8.10
CA ASN A 44 -9.99 1.13 9.23
C ASN A 44 -8.55 0.62 9.08
N TRP A 45 -7.59 1.31 9.68
CA TRP A 45 -6.18 0.95 9.62
C TRP A 45 -5.88 -0.48 10.09
N GLN A 46 -6.60 -0.97 11.10
CA GLN A 46 -6.42 -2.33 11.61
C GLN A 46 -6.75 -3.41 10.58
N ASP A 47 -7.69 -3.13 9.67
CA ASP A 47 -8.04 -4.04 8.59
C ASP A 47 -7.02 -3.94 7.45
N LEU A 48 -6.53 -2.73 7.15
CA LEU A 48 -5.45 -2.49 6.18
C LEU A 48 -4.12 -3.13 6.58
N LEU A 49 -3.80 -3.18 7.88
CA LEU A 49 -2.60 -3.85 8.42
C LEU A 49 -2.53 -5.35 8.11
N ARG A 50 -3.67 -5.99 7.84
CA ARG A 50 -3.76 -7.43 7.55
C ARG A 50 -3.65 -7.74 6.05
N VAL A 51 -3.66 -6.69 5.22
CA VAL A 51 -3.56 -6.82 3.77
C VAL A 51 -2.12 -7.12 3.37
N ASP A 52 -1.93 -8.21 2.63
CA ASP A 52 -0.65 -8.54 2.04
C ASP A 52 -0.51 -7.80 0.69
N ALA A 53 0.27 -6.71 0.71
CA ALA A 53 0.56 -5.89 -0.47
C ALA A 53 1.88 -6.27 -1.17
N GLY A 54 2.50 -7.41 -0.82
CA GLY A 54 3.79 -7.87 -1.36
C GLY A 54 3.73 -9.21 -2.10
N GLY A 55 2.85 -10.12 -1.68
CA GLY A 55 2.75 -11.47 -2.23
C GLY A 55 2.43 -11.53 -3.73
N TRP A 56 1.79 -10.50 -4.29
CA TRP A 56 1.50 -10.40 -5.72
C TRP A 56 2.74 -10.14 -6.59
N PHE A 57 3.79 -9.52 -6.04
CA PHE A 57 4.99 -9.12 -6.79
C PHE A 57 6.10 -10.17 -6.72
N SER A 58 6.19 -10.94 -5.63
CA SER A 58 7.20 -11.99 -5.44
C SER A 58 6.87 -12.83 -4.20
N GLY A 59 6.90 -14.16 -4.30
CA GLY A 59 6.66 -15.12 -3.20
C GLY A 59 7.76 -15.19 -2.12
N ARG A 60 8.42 -14.07 -1.81
CA ARG A 60 9.39 -13.97 -0.73
C ARG A 60 8.79 -13.10 0.36
N ILE A 61 8.27 -13.76 1.40
CA ILE A 61 7.89 -13.18 2.69
C ILE A 61 9.17 -13.05 3.53
#